data_AF-A0A935Z7L7-F1
#
_entry.id   AF-A0A935Z7L7-F1
#
_cell.length_a   1.000
_cell.length_b   1.000
_cell.length_c   1.000
_cell.angle_alpha   90.00
_cell.angle_beta   90.00
_cell.angle_gamma   90.00
#
_symmetry.space_group_name_H-M   'P 1'
#
loop_
_entity.id
_entity.type
_entity.pdbx_description
1 polymer ?
#
loop_
_entity_poly.entity_id
_entity_poly.type
_entity_poly.pdbx_seq_one_letter_code
_entity_poly.pdbx_strand_id
1 'polypeptide(L)'
;MRVVLAPLMVVVTVVVCGCTAPRSEPGESPARPSAASAPRASSSPPEGTALPKYLAALEKLDQAYERAGAQIVPLPLADLVALRAYPRLAESAKGVAVGPARERLTLTSAKTTYAPDEDIRVLHVHEVAGPGREVYVMGPKAIYGESVDGEPRGRPSPPAVEPYDGAVIPSPGVDTNYEPTVYRLPRGKHTIVWRSTTLSSTTILTSNTLTIEVR
;
A
#
# COMPACT_ATOMS: atom_id res chain seq x y z
N MET A 1 1.60 -1.46 57.82
CA MET A 1 0.19 -1.60 57.41
C MET A 1 0.15 -2.29 56.05
N ARG A 2 -0.37 -3.51 55.97
CA ARG A 2 -0.57 -4.24 54.70
C ARG A 2 -2.04 -4.13 54.32
N VAL A 3 -2.35 -3.50 53.20
CA VAL A 3 -3.70 -3.44 52.62
C VAL A 3 -3.81 -4.59 51.62
N VAL A 4 -4.71 -5.53 51.91
CA VAL A 4 -5.04 -6.65 51.02
C VAL A 4 -6.29 -6.23 50.24
N LEU A 5 -6.18 -6.02 48.93
CA LEU A 5 -7.32 -5.82 48.05
C LEU A 5 -7.88 -7.18 47.59
N ALA A 6 -9.17 -7.40 47.83
CA ALA A 6 -9.93 -8.52 47.30
C ALA A 6 -10.40 -8.24 45.86
N PRO A 7 -10.49 -9.25 44.98
CA PRO A 7 -10.94 -9.05 43.61
C PRO A 7 -12.47 -8.97 43.54
N LEU A 8 -12.95 -7.97 42.80
CA LEU A 8 -14.35 -7.74 42.46
C LEU A 8 -14.75 -8.70 41.33
N MET A 9 -15.64 -9.65 41.61
CA MET A 9 -16.19 -10.56 40.60
C MET A 9 -17.38 -9.88 39.90
N VAL A 10 -17.26 -9.64 38.59
CA VAL A 10 -18.34 -9.11 37.76
C VAL A 10 -19.06 -10.30 37.12
N VAL A 11 -20.34 -10.47 37.46
CA VAL A 11 -21.24 -11.46 36.85
C VAL A 11 -21.90 -10.81 35.64
N VAL A 12 -21.64 -11.35 34.45
CA VAL A 12 -22.28 -10.92 33.20
C VAL A 12 -23.46 -11.86 32.92
N THR A 13 -24.68 -11.33 32.99
CA THR A 13 -25.90 -12.04 32.60
C THR A 13 -26.10 -11.92 31.09
N VAL A 14 -26.03 -13.05 30.38
CA VAL A 14 -26.34 -13.12 28.94
C VAL A 14 -27.84 -13.32 28.77
N VAL A 15 -28.52 -12.33 28.20
CA VAL A 15 -29.92 -12.44 27.76
C VAL A 15 -29.94 -13.03 26.36
N VAL A 16 -30.43 -14.26 26.24
CA VAL A 16 -30.64 -14.93 24.94
C VAL A 16 -31.99 -14.51 24.40
N CYS A 17 -32.00 -13.66 23.37
CA CYS A 17 -33.20 -13.28 22.64
C CYS A 17 -33.45 -14.34 21.55
N GLY A 18 -34.57 -15.07 21.67
CA GLY A 18 -35.01 -16.04 20.68
C GLY A 18 -35.71 -15.35 19.52
N CYS A 19 -35.13 -15.41 18.32
CA CYS A 19 -35.79 -15.02 17.08
C CYS A 19 -36.29 -16.28 16.35
N THR A 20 -37.61 -16.43 16.31
CA THR A 20 -38.35 -17.42 15.53
C THR A 20 -38.26 -17.08 14.04
N ALA A 21 -37.77 -18.01 13.23
CA ALA A 21 -37.71 -17.86 11.77
C ALA A 21 -39.00 -18.36 11.10
N PRO A 22 -39.59 -17.61 10.14
CA PRO A 22 -40.65 -18.14 9.29
C PRO A 22 -40.09 -18.86 8.05
N ARG A 23 -40.57 -20.12 7.95
CA ARG A 23 -40.87 -20.98 6.79
C ARG A 23 -40.49 -20.50 5.38
N SER A 24 -39.69 -21.35 4.72
CA SER A 24 -39.35 -21.31 3.29
C SER A 24 -40.53 -21.70 2.39
N GLU A 25 -40.70 -20.99 1.27
CA GLU A 25 -41.45 -21.46 0.10
C GLU A 25 -40.48 -21.78 -1.05
N PRO A 26 -40.76 -22.82 -1.88
CA PRO A 26 -39.91 -23.21 -2.99
C PRO A 26 -40.39 -22.65 -4.33
N GLY A 27 -39.43 -22.21 -5.14
CA GLY A 27 -39.42 -22.40 -6.59
C GLY A 27 -40.08 -21.31 -7.45
N GLU A 28 -39.25 -20.56 -8.17
CA GLU A 28 -39.39 -20.41 -9.63
C GLU A 28 -38.07 -19.86 -10.22
N SER A 29 -37.49 -20.59 -11.17
CA SER A 29 -36.40 -20.15 -12.06
C SER A 29 -36.85 -20.58 -13.45
N PRO A 30 -36.89 -19.71 -14.50
CA PRO A 30 -35.64 -19.28 -15.14
C PRO A 30 -35.68 -17.93 -15.92
N ALA A 31 -34.51 -17.34 -16.15
CA ALA A 31 -34.06 -16.86 -17.48
C ALA A 31 -32.67 -16.22 -17.34
N ARG A 32 -31.67 -16.83 -17.98
CA ARG A 32 -30.28 -16.35 -18.04
C ARG A 32 -30.17 -15.32 -19.18
N PRO A 33 -29.89 -14.04 -18.94
CA PRO A 33 -29.47 -13.16 -20.02
C PRO A 33 -28.05 -13.51 -20.47
N SER A 34 -27.93 -13.64 -21.78
CA SER A 34 -26.74 -13.95 -22.57
C SER A 34 -25.54 -13.06 -22.21
N ALA A 35 -24.38 -13.70 -22.05
CA ALA A 35 -23.11 -13.04 -21.84
C ALA A 35 -22.68 -12.28 -23.10
N ALA A 36 -22.93 -10.97 -23.13
CA ALA A 36 -22.26 -10.08 -24.05
C ALA A 36 -20.78 -10.02 -23.66
N SER A 37 -19.92 -10.56 -24.52
CA SER A 37 -18.47 -10.47 -24.41
C SER A 37 -18.06 -8.99 -24.51
N ALA A 38 -17.66 -8.39 -23.39
CA ALA A 38 -17.03 -7.08 -23.42
C ALA A 38 -15.70 -7.18 -24.19
N PRO A 39 -15.38 -6.24 -25.09
CA PRO A 39 -14.09 -6.22 -25.77
C PRO A 39 -12.97 -5.99 -24.74
N ARG A 40 -12.03 -6.94 -24.65
CA ARG A 40 -10.75 -6.75 -23.96
C ARG A 40 -9.97 -5.68 -24.71
N ALA A 41 -10.08 -4.43 -24.27
CA ALA A 41 -9.15 -3.38 -24.64
C ALA A 41 -7.80 -3.64 -23.95
N SER A 42 -6.98 -4.48 -24.59
CA SER A 42 -5.55 -4.59 -24.30
C SER A 42 -4.88 -3.32 -24.81
N SER A 43 -4.85 -2.27 -23.98
CA SER A 43 -4.08 -1.06 -24.26
C SER A 43 -2.72 -1.17 -23.59
N SER A 44 -1.81 -1.92 -24.21
CA SER A 44 -0.39 -1.62 -23.99
C SER A 44 -0.13 -0.22 -24.55
N PRO A 45 0.53 0.67 -23.80
CA PRO A 45 0.85 2.00 -24.29
C PRO A 45 1.76 1.90 -25.53
N PRO A 46 1.63 2.82 -26.51
CA PRO A 46 2.48 2.84 -27.68
C PRO A 46 3.95 3.00 -27.27
N GLU A 47 4.74 2.03 -27.69
CA GLU A 47 6.18 2.00 -27.54
C GLU A 47 6.78 3.25 -28.21
N GLY A 48 7.48 4.09 -27.43
CA GLY A 48 8.14 5.32 -27.93
C GLY A 48 7.62 6.65 -27.38
N THR A 49 6.64 6.66 -26.46
CA THR A 49 6.24 7.91 -25.80
C THR A 49 7.27 8.29 -24.74
N ALA A 50 7.90 9.47 -24.87
CA ALA A 50 8.84 9.97 -23.88
C ALA A 50 8.19 10.04 -22.48
N LEU A 51 8.92 9.63 -21.44
CA LEU A 51 8.42 9.66 -20.06
C LEU A 51 8.06 11.10 -19.65
N PRO A 52 6.97 11.30 -18.89
CA PRO A 52 6.69 12.58 -18.25
C PRO A 52 7.89 13.10 -17.45
N LYS A 53 8.15 14.41 -17.50
CA LYS A 53 9.33 15.03 -16.87
C LYS A 53 9.49 14.68 -15.39
N TYR A 54 8.38 14.63 -14.64
CA TYR A 54 8.40 14.30 -13.22
C TYR A 54 8.79 12.84 -12.94
N LEU A 55 8.49 11.91 -13.86
CA LEU A 55 8.93 10.52 -13.79
C LEU A 55 10.37 10.33 -14.27
N ALA A 56 10.82 11.11 -15.26
CA ALA A 56 12.19 11.07 -15.77
C ALA A 56 13.23 11.45 -14.69
N ALA A 57 12.84 12.25 -13.68
CA ALA A 57 13.69 12.55 -12.53
C ALA A 57 13.99 11.29 -11.69
N LEU A 58 13.04 10.36 -11.59
CA LEU A 58 13.20 9.15 -10.79
C LEU A 58 14.15 8.13 -11.44
N GLU A 59 14.25 8.12 -12.77
CA GLU A 59 15.26 7.30 -13.46
C GLU A 59 16.70 7.71 -13.11
N LYS A 60 16.88 8.98 -12.71
CA LYS A 60 18.16 9.59 -12.30
C LYS A 60 18.28 9.67 -10.78
N LEU A 61 17.47 8.93 -10.03
CA LEU A 61 17.52 8.94 -8.57
C LEU A 61 18.86 8.37 -8.10
N ASP A 62 19.82 9.23 -7.77
CA ASP A 62 21.17 8.80 -7.36
C ASP A 62 21.23 8.26 -5.93
N GLN A 63 20.32 8.73 -5.08
CA GLN A 63 20.28 8.36 -3.68
C GLN A 63 18.86 8.39 -3.14
N ALA A 64 18.57 7.44 -2.26
CA ALA A 64 17.42 7.46 -1.38
C ALA A 64 17.88 6.96 -0.01
N TYR A 65 17.08 7.18 1.03
CA TYR A 65 17.45 6.82 2.39
C TYR A 65 16.39 5.96 3.08
N GLU A 66 16.84 5.20 4.08
CA GLU A 66 15.99 4.51 5.04
C GLU A 66 16.42 4.83 6.47
N ARG A 67 15.58 4.48 7.44
CA ARG A 67 15.92 4.60 8.86
C ARG A 67 16.46 3.27 9.39
N ALA A 68 17.71 3.29 9.85
CA ALA A 68 18.35 2.19 10.57
C ALA A 68 18.45 2.57 12.05
N GLY A 69 17.40 2.24 12.82
CA GLY A 69 17.30 2.64 14.23
C GLY A 69 17.22 4.16 14.38
N ALA A 70 18.26 4.78 14.95
CA ALA A 70 18.34 6.23 15.13
C ALA A 70 19.00 6.97 13.95
N GLN A 71 19.52 6.25 12.97
CA GLN A 71 20.28 6.83 11.86
C GLN A 71 19.47 6.82 10.55
N ILE A 72 19.72 7.83 9.71
CA ILE A 72 19.28 7.84 8.31
C ILE A 72 20.47 7.35 7.47
N VAL A 73 20.29 6.23 6.78
CA VAL A 73 21.34 5.59 5.98
C VAL A 73 20.91 5.47 4.52
N PRO A 74 21.85 5.40 3.55
CA PRO A 74 21.50 5.16 2.16
C PRO A 74 20.75 3.83 1.98
N LEU A 75 19.74 3.84 1.12
CA LEU A 75 19.03 2.63 0.69
C LEU A 75 20.01 1.66 -0.01
N PRO A 76 19.85 0.34 0.17
CA PRO A 76 20.59 -0.66 -0.60
C PRO A 76 20.44 -0.47 -2.12
N LEU A 77 21.50 -0.78 -2.88
CA LEU A 77 21.52 -0.57 -4.33
C LEU A 77 20.37 -1.31 -5.05
N ALA A 78 20.02 -2.52 -4.60
CA ALA A 78 18.91 -3.29 -5.19
C ALA A 78 17.56 -2.55 -5.08
N ASP A 79 17.32 -1.88 -3.96
CA ASP A 79 16.10 -1.11 -3.75
C ASP A 79 16.10 0.17 -4.59
N LEU A 80 17.25 0.84 -4.69
CA LEU A 80 17.40 2.02 -5.54
C LEU A 80 17.16 1.68 -7.02
N VAL A 81 17.65 0.54 -7.49
CA VAL A 81 17.38 0.04 -8.85
C VAL A 81 15.88 -0.22 -9.05
N ALA A 82 15.20 -0.82 -8.07
CA ALA A 82 13.76 -1.05 -8.13
C ALA A 82 12.95 0.26 -8.19
N LEU A 83 13.34 1.28 -7.42
CA LEU A 83 12.73 2.62 -7.49
C LEU A 83 12.97 3.29 -8.84
N ARG A 84 14.19 3.22 -9.40
CA ARG A 84 14.51 3.75 -10.73
C ARG A 84 13.71 3.07 -11.85
N ALA A 85 13.31 1.82 -11.67
CA ALA A 85 12.48 1.09 -12.63
C ALA A 85 11.00 1.51 -12.58
N TYR A 86 10.55 2.17 -11.51
CA TYR A 86 9.15 2.57 -11.31
C TYR A 86 8.51 3.29 -12.52
N PRO A 87 9.16 4.28 -13.17
CA PRO A 87 8.60 4.98 -14.33
C PRO A 87 8.18 4.05 -15.46
N ARG A 88 8.88 2.91 -15.60
CA ARG A 88 8.71 1.93 -16.68
C ARG A 88 7.82 0.75 -16.29
N LEU A 89 7.35 0.68 -15.05
CA LEU A 89 6.35 -0.32 -14.68
C LEU A 89 5.11 -0.16 -15.57
N ALA A 90 4.58 -1.28 -16.05
CA ALA A 90 3.30 -1.28 -16.74
C ALA A 90 2.23 -0.60 -15.87
N GLU A 91 1.32 0.16 -16.48
CA GLU A 91 0.28 0.86 -15.73
C GLU A 91 -0.60 -0.09 -14.91
N SER A 92 -0.77 -1.34 -15.35
CA SER A 92 -1.46 -2.42 -14.61
C SER A 92 -0.70 -2.93 -13.39
N ALA A 93 0.61 -2.69 -13.30
CA ALA A 93 1.43 -3.04 -12.13
C ALA A 93 1.45 -1.91 -11.08
N LYS A 94 1.05 -0.69 -11.45
CA LYS A 94 0.91 0.44 -10.53
C LYS A 94 -0.44 0.42 -9.82
N GLY A 95 -0.55 1.17 -8.72
CA GLY A 95 -1.84 1.36 -8.07
C GLY A 95 -2.84 2.15 -8.94
N VAL A 96 -4.12 2.03 -8.58
CA VAL A 96 -5.20 2.76 -9.24
C VAL A 96 -5.10 4.25 -8.89
N ALA A 97 -5.12 5.11 -9.91
CA ALA A 97 -5.16 6.56 -9.73
C ALA A 97 -6.56 7.02 -9.33
N VAL A 98 -6.65 7.80 -8.25
CA VAL A 98 -7.90 8.29 -7.65
C VAL A 98 -7.96 9.81 -7.66
N GLY A 99 -9.16 10.35 -7.89
CA GLY A 99 -9.44 11.78 -7.79
C GLY A 99 -8.88 12.63 -8.94
N PRO A 100 -9.12 13.96 -8.90
CA PRO A 100 -8.72 14.88 -9.98
C PRO A 100 -7.20 15.01 -10.12
N ALA A 101 -6.47 14.89 -9.00
CA ALA A 101 -5.01 14.92 -8.99
C ALA A 101 -4.37 13.58 -9.36
N ARG A 102 -5.18 12.54 -9.66
CA ARG A 102 -4.71 11.21 -10.07
C ARG A 102 -3.67 10.63 -9.09
N GLU A 103 -4.01 10.66 -7.80
CA GLU A 103 -3.16 10.19 -6.71
C GLU A 103 -3.18 8.66 -6.65
N ARG A 104 -2.03 8.00 -6.47
CA ARG A 104 -1.94 6.55 -6.28
C ARG A 104 -0.79 6.14 -5.39
N LEU A 105 -0.97 5.01 -4.71
CA LEU A 105 0.09 4.30 -4.00
C LEU A 105 0.54 3.11 -4.83
N THR A 106 1.83 2.79 -4.84
CA THR A 106 2.35 1.58 -5.48
C THR A 106 3.39 0.93 -4.59
N LEU A 107 3.28 -0.39 -4.44
CA LEU A 107 4.27 -1.26 -3.85
C LEU A 107 5.12 -1.88 -4.95
N THR A 108 6.42 -1.87 -4.76
CA THR A 108 7.39 -2.58 -5.61
C THR A 108 8.45 -3.26 -4.75
N SER A 109 9.26 -4.11 -5.36
CA SER A 109 10.36 -4.80 -4.72
C SER A 109 11.44 -5.12 -5.75
N ALA A 110 12.67 -5.37 -5.30
CA ALA A 110 13.76 -5.73 -6.21
C ALA A 110 13.48 -7.01 -7.01
N LYS A 111 12.71 -7.94 -6.43
CA LYS A 111 12.26 -9.17 -7.08
C LYS A 111 10.92 -9.63 -6.50
N THR A 112 10.31 -10.61 -7.15
CA THR A 112 9.04 -11.23 -6.71
C THR A 112 9.19 -12.67 -6.25
N THR A 113 10.40 -13.23 -6.33
CA THR A 113 10.71 -14.60 -5.91
C THR A 113 11.91 -14.61 -4.98
N TYR A 114 11.76 -15.18 -3.79
CA TYR A 114 12.75 -15.16 -2.71
C TYR A 114 13.05 -16.57 -2.22
N ALA A 115 14.25 -16.78 -1.69
CA ALA A 115 14.57 -17.99 -0.95
C ALA A 115 13.93 -17.93 0.45
N PRO A 116 13.72 -19.09 1.12
CA PRO A 116 13.38 -19.09 2.54
C PRO A 116 14.43 -18.32 3.35
N ASP A 117 13.98 -17.62 4.40
CA ASP A 117 14.80 -16.79 5.29
C ASP A 117 15.48 -15.56 4.64
N GLU A 118 15.27 -15.34 3.35
CA GLU A 118 15.72 -14.12 2.68
C GLU A 118 14.83 -12.94 3.05
N ASP A 119 15.45 -11.78 3.30
CA ASP A 119 14.73 -10.55 3.60
C ASP A 119 14.00 -10.03 2.34
N ILE A 120 12.68 -9.97 2.42
CA ILE A 120 11.81 -9.40 1.40
C ILE A 120 11.63 -7.92 1.74
N ARG A 121 12.18 -7.05 0.89
CA ARG A 121 12.11 -5.60 1.06
C ARG A 121 11.03 -5.02 0.15
N VAL A 122 10.05 -4.36 0.73
CA VAL A 122 8.92 -3.75 0.04
C VAL A 122 9.11 -2.24 0.05
N LEU A 123 8.99 -1.63 -1.12
CA LEU A 123 9.22 -0.22 -1.38
C LEU A 123 7.91 0.46 -1.73
N HIS A 124 7.73 1.67 -1.22
CA HIS A 124 6.47 2.39 -1.28
C HIS A 124 6.63 3.66 -2.11
N VAL A 125 5.76 3.83 -3.08
CA VAL A 125 5.76 4.97 -3.99
C VAL A 125 4.40 5.65 -3.91
N HIS A 126 4.41 6.95 -3.64
CA HIS A 126 3.24 7.81 -3.77
C HIS A 126 3.41 8.70 -5.00
N GLU A 127 2.54 8.52 -5.99
CA GLU A 127 2.54 9.34 -7.20
C GLU A 127 1.29 10.23 -7.24
N VAL A 128 1.51 11.50 -7.57
CA VAL A 128 0.44 12.46 -7.86
C VAL A 128 0.64 12.93 -9.30
N ALA A 129 -0.07 12.31 -10.24
CA ALA A 129 0.18 12.51 -11.68
C ALA A 129 -0.54 13.74 -12.27
N GLY A 130 -1.60 14.22 -11.61
CA GLY A 130 -2.35 15.42 -11.99
C GLY A 130 -1.87 16.68 -11.25
N PRO A 131 -2.16 17.89 -11.76
CA PRO A 131 -1.81 19.15 -11.10
C PRO A 131 -2.71 19.43 -9.88
N GLY A 132 -2.34 20.43 -9.09
CA GLY A 132 -3.20 21.01 -8.05
C GLY A 132 -3.05 20.39 -6.66
N ARG A 133 -1.96 19.66 -6.41
CA ARG A 133 -1.60 19.11 -5.09
C ARG A 133 -0.15 19.40 -4.76
N GLU A 134 0.16 19.32 -3.48
CA GLU A 134 1.53 19.30 -2.97
C GLU A 134 1.95 17.86 -2.67
N VAL A 135 3.18 17.52 -3.03
CA VAL A 135 3.79 16.22 -2.73
C VAL A 135 4.84 16.44 -1.64
N TYR A 136 4.70 15.73 -0.53
CA TYR A 136 5.48 15.92 0.70
C TYR A 136 6.77 15.08 0.68
N VAL A 137 7.84 15.67 0.17
CA VAL A 137 9.15 15.02 -0.04
C VAL A 137 10.02 15.14 1.21
N MET A 138 9.49 14.73 2.37
CA MET A 138 10.25 14.65 3.62
C MET A 138 11.10 13.39 3.67
N GLY A 139 12.06 13.29 4.62
CA GLY A 139 12.86 12.08 4.84
C GLY A 139 12.04 10.81 5.12
N PRO A 140 12.68 9.66 5.38
CA PRO A 140 11.99 8.37 5.43
C PRO A 140 10.77 8.39 6.37
N LYS A 141 9.58 8.25 5.78
CA LYS A 141 8.29 8.21 6.48
C LYS A 141 7.96 6.77 6.87
N ALA A 142 7.53 6.57 8.11
CA ALA A 142 7.05 5.27 8.55
C ALA A 142 5.80 4.82 7.76
N ILE A 143 5.67 3.50 7.59
CA ILE A 143 4.54 2.87 6.91
C ILE A 143 3.45 2.48 7.90
N TYR A 144 2.21 2.81 7.53
CA TYR A 144 0.99 2.50 8.28
C TYR A 144 -0.07 1.93 7.33
N GLY A 145 -0.88 0.99 7.84
CA GLY A 145 -1.98 0.39 7.08
C GLY A 145 -1.53 -0.61 5.99
N GLU A 146 -0.33 -1.17 6.12
CA GLU A 146 0.12 -2.30 5.32
C GLU A 146 -0.45 -3.61 5.86
N SER A 147 -0.75 -4.55 4.98
CA SER A 147 -1.13 -5.91 5.34
C SER A 147 -0.43 -6.96 4.48
N VAL A 148 -0.20 -8.13 5.07
CA VAL A 148 0.32 -9.32 4.41
C VAL A 148 -0.71 -10.42 4.54
N ASP A 149 -1.18 -10.95 3.43
CA ASP A 149 -2.26 -11.95 3.35
C ASP A 149 -3.54 -11.53 4.06
N GLY A 150 -3.84 -10.23 4.02
CA GLY A 150 -4.99 -9.63 4.69
C GLY A 150 -4.73 -9.26 6.16
N GLU A 151 -3.67 -9.78 6.77
CA GLU A 151 -3.32 -9.52 8.17
C GLU A 151 -2.54 -8.20 8.30
N PRO A 152 -3.00 -7.24 9.12
CA PRO A 152 -2.28 -5.97 9.32
C PRO A 152 -0.85 -6.16 9.80
N ARG A 153 0.06 -5.34 9.26
CA ARG A 153 1.47 -5.27 9.64
C ARG A 153 1.86 -3.84 10.01
N GLY A 154 2.91 -3.71 10.81
CA GLY A 154 3.41 -2.42 11.26
C GLY A 154 2.52 -1.76 12.31
N ARG A 155 2.58 -0.43 12.40
CA ARG A 155 1.80 0.34 13.37
C ARG A 155 0.39 0.61 12.83
N PRO A 156 -0.65 0.56 13.67
CA PRO A 156 -2.05 0.66 13.23
C PRO A 156 -2.43 2.04 12.68
N SER A 157 -1.79 3.11 13.16
CA SER A 157 -2.05 4.47 12.69
C SER A 157 -0.84 5.38 12.89
N PRO A 158 -0.67 6.41 12.05
CA PRO A 158 0.27 7.48 12.36
C PRO A 158 -0.11 8.13 13.70
N PRO A 159 0.86 8.69 14.45
CA PRO A 159 0.53 9.66 15.49
C PRO A 159 -0.28 10.81 14.87
N ALA A 160 -1.03 11.53 15.69
CA ALA A 160 -1.79 12.70 15.23
C ALA A 160 -0.90 13.57 14.34
N VAL A 161 -1.42 13.96 13.16
CA VAL A 161 -0.65 14.70 12.15
C VAL A 161 -0.22 16.02 12.76
N GLU A 162 1.05 16.11 13.16
CA GLU A 162 1.64 17.40 13.52
C GLU A 162 1.68 18.27 12.26
N PRO A 163 1.48 19.60 12.38
CA PRO A 163 1.63 20.50 11.25
C PRO A 163 3.03 20.33 10.65
N TYR A 164 3.10 20.02 9.36
CA TYR A 164 4.36 19.90 8.63
C TYR A 164 4.68 21.20 7.90
N ASP A 165 5.87 21.74 8.14
CA ASP A 165 6.41 22.97 7.53
C ASP A 165 7.64 22.71 6.65
N GLY A 166 7.96 21.45 6.37
CA GLY A 166 9.13 21.08 5.57
C GLY A 166 8.93 21.17 4.05
N ALA A 167 9.85 20.57 3.30
CA ALA A 167 9.85 20.60 1.85
C ALA A 167 8.62 19.91 1.22
N VAL A 168 8.01 20.61 0.26
CA VAL A 168 6.98 20.10 -0.65
C VAL A 168 7.36 20.43 -2.09
N ILE A 169 6.87 19.63 -3.04
CA ILE A 169 6.95 19.96 -4.48
C ILE A 169 5.55 20.06 -5.08
N PRO A 170 5.31 20.96 -6.04
CA PRO A 170 4.04 21.01 -6.74
C PRO A 170 3.85 19.76 -7.62
N SER A 171 2.64 19.23 -7.66
CA SER A 171 2.30 18.13 -8.56
C SER A 171 2.24 18.62 -10.03
N PRO A 172 2.57 17.77 -11.02
CA PRO A 172 2.85 16.33 -10.91
C PRO A 172 4.17 15.98 -10.22
N GLY A 173 4.17 14.96 -9.36
CA GLY A 173 5.34 14.55 -8.59
C GLY A 173 5.26 13.12 -8.07
N VAL A 174 6.43 12.58 -7.67
CA VAL A 174 6.55 11.28 -7.02
C VAL A 174 7.31 11.44 -5.71
N ASP A 175 6.79 10.82 -4.67
CA ASP A 175 7.45 10.67 -3.38
C ASP A 175 7.77 9.20 -3.12
N THR A 176 9.06 8.91 -2.94
CA THR A 176 9.59 7.59 -2.60
C THR A 176 10.24 7.59 -1.22
N ASN A 177 10.06 8.64 -0.42
CA ASN A 177 10.71 8.77 0.88
C ASN A 177 9.87 8.10 1.97
N TYR A 178 9.65 6.81 1.80
CA TYR A 178 9.01 5.95 2.76
C TYR A 178 10.02 4.90 3.22
N GLU A 179 9.93 4.50 4.48
CA GLU A 179 10.75 3.43 5.04
C GLU A 179 10.37 2.10 4.38
N PRO A 180 11.33 1.36 3.79
CA PRO A 180 11.07 0.02 3.30
C PRO A 180 10.57 -0.87 4.43
N THR A 181 9.53 -1.66 4.18
CA THR A 181 9.16 -2.72 5.11
C THR A 181 9.93 -3.99 4.76
N VAL A 182 10.35 -4.71 5.80
CA VAL A 182 11.19 -5.90 5.66
C VAL A 182 10.45 -7.10 6.25
N TYR A 183 10.33 -8.15 5.46
CA TYR A 183 9.62 -9.36 5.83
C TYR A 183 10.48 -10.61 5.66
N ARG A 184 10.23 -11.60 6.54
CA ARG A 184 10.58 -13.00 6.32
C ARG A 184 9.29 -13.79 6.31
N LEU A 185 8.84 -14.15 5.12
CA LEU A 185 7.58 -14.87 4.92
C LEU A 185 7.86 -16.37 4.82
N PRO A 186 6.92 -17.24 5.26
CA PRO A 186 7.06 -18.68 5.06
C PRO A 186 7.07 -19.03 3.57
N ARG A 187 7.37 -20.29 3.25
CA ARG A 187 7.25 -20.78 1.87
C ARG A 187 5.81 -20.65 1.36
N GLY A 188 5.67 -20.23 0.11
CA GLY A 188 4.39 -20.07 -0.55
C GLY A 188 4.23 -18.75 -1.27
N LYS A 189 2.99 -18.46 -1.66
CA LYS A 189 2.62 -17.23 -2.35
C LYS A 189 1.96 -16.29 -1.35
N HIS A 190 2.46 -15.07 -1.29
CA HIS A 190 2.02 -14.02 -0.37
C HIS A 190 1.56 -12.80 -1.13
N THR A 191 0.59 -12.10 -0.56
CA THR A 191 0.07 -10.83 -1.07
C THR A 191 0.31 -9.72 -0.09
N ILE A 192 0.81 -8.58 -0.58
CA ILE A 192 1.07 -7.39 0.23
C ILE A 192 0.26 -6.24 -0.36
N VAL A 193 -0.45 -5.53 0.51
CA VAL A 193 -1.28 -4.38 0.14
C VAL A 193 -1.06 -3.26 1.14
N TRP A 194 -1.00 -2.03 0.65
CA TRP A 194 -0.88 -0.84 1.48
C TRP A 194 -2.11 0.04 1.29
N ARG A 195 -2.80 0.34 2.40
CA ARG A 195 -3.97 1.23 2.45
C ARG A 195 -3.70 2.37 3.39
N SER A 196 -3.61 3.59 2.85
CA SER A 196 -3.23 4.74 3.67
C SER A 196 -3.82 6.03 3.13
N THR A 197 -3.98 6.99 4.03
CA THR A 197 -4.13 8.40 3.69
C THR A 197 -2.75 9.01 3.47
N THR A 198 -2.65 10.01 2.61
CA THR A 198 -1.41 10.76 2.39
C THR A 198 -1.47 12.09 3.12
N LEU A 199 -0.33 12.76 3.31
CA LEU A 199 -0.33 14.11 3.89
C LEU A 199 -1.05 15.13 3.00
N SER A 200 -1.17 14.84 1.70
CA SER A 200 -1.85 15.69 0.71
C SER A 200 -3.37 15.53 0.68
N SER A 201 -3.92 14.48 1.31
CA SER A 201 -5.31 14.08 1.12
C SER A 201 -5.86 13.18 2.23
N THR A 202 -7.09 13.45 2.67
CA THR A 202 -7.85 12.56 3.55
C THR A 202 -8.43 11.34 2.81
N THR A 203 -8.21 11.25 1.51
CA THR A 203 -8.65 10.11 0.70
C THR A 203 -7.80 8.89 1.05
N ILE A 204 -8.44 7.78 1.41
CA ILE A 204 -7.76 6.51 1.57
C ILE A 204 -7.41 5.97 0.18
N LEU A 205 -6.12 5.86 -0.10
CA LEU A 205 -5.60 5.22 -1.29
C LEU A 205 -5.29 3.75 -0.99
N THR A 206 -5.45 2.88 -1.99
CA THR A 206 -5.05 1.48 -1.94
C THR A 206 -3.99 1.23 -3.01
N SER A 207 -2.89 0.59 -2.64
CA SER A 207 -1.85 0.21 -3.59
C SER A 207 -2.30 -0.87 -4.58
N ASN A 208 -1.43 -1.20 -5.54
CA ASN A 208 -1.48 -2.51 -6.20
C ASN A 208 -1.32 -3.65 -5.17
N THR A 209 -1.72 -4.85 -5.56
CA THR A 209 -1.39 -6.07 -4.82
C THR A 209 -0.02 -6.57 -5.26
N LEU A 210 0.99 -6.39 -4.40
CA LEU A 210 2.31 -6.96 -4.64
C LEU A 210 2.27 -8.45 -4.29
N THR A 211 2.60 -9.30 -5.26
CA THR A 211 2.64 -10.76 -5.08
C THR A 211 4.08 -11.22 -4.94
N ILE A 212 4.39 -11.92 -3.85
CA ILE A 212 5.71 -12.49 -3.56
C ILE A 212 5.61 -14.01 -3.49
N GLU A 213 6.58 -14.71 -4.06
CA GLU A 213 6.73 -16.17 -3.96
C GLU A 213 7.99 -16.52 -3.18
N VAL A 214 7.88 -17.34 -2.14
CA VAL A 214 9.00 -17.86 -1.36
C VAL A 214 9.14 -19.35 -1.65
N ARG A 215 10.27 -19.79 -2.20
CA ARG A 215 10.49 -21.20 -2.57
C ARG A 215 11.92 -21.67 -2.28
#